data_AF-A0A7S3ULJ0-F1
#
_entry.id   AF-A0A7S3ULJ0-F1
#
_cell.length_a   1.000
_cell.length_b   1.000
_cell.length_c   1.000
_cell.angle_alpha   90.00
_cell.angle_beta   90.00
_cell.angle_gamma   90.00
#
_symmetry.space_group_name_H-M   'P 1'
#
loop_
_entity.id
_entity.type
_entity.pdbx_description
1 polymer ?
#
loop_
_entity_poly.entity_id
_entity_poly.type
_entity_poly.pdbx_seq_one_letter_code
_entity_poly.pdbx_strand_id
1 'polypeptide(L)'
;RSHFGSSFWFAMTQVSLREQVRVPKADDEIVLLGVGEAKVAKKNSLEQAPDLSNQIVIDRYHDVWGSCAGAGSDFLPKLRKARDREMARLEQMDKDWDEAHEREAFQERRAAALAATEARTAKK
;
A
#
# COMPACT_ATOMS: atom_id res chain seq x y z
N ARG A 1 20.63 54.01 26.66
CA ARG A 1 21.43 53.66 25.45
C ARG A 1 21.07 52.22 25.10
N SER A 2 19.99 52.00 24.35
CA SER A 2 19.94 51.95 22.88
C SER A 2 20.65 50.69 22.35
N HIS A 3 19.88 49.67 21.96
CA HIS A 3 19.56 49.31 20.56
C HIS A 3 20.63 48.43 19.90
N PHE A 4 20.30 47.14 19.75
CA PHE A 4 20.52 46.27 18.56
C PHE A 4 19.89 44.92 18.96
N GLY A 5 18.79 44.42 18.40
CA GLY A 5 18.32 44.53 17.03
C GLY A 5 18.74 43.27 16.29
N SER A 6 17.76 42.60 15.67
CA SER A 6 17.89 41.49 14.71
C SER A 6 18.08 40.10 15.34
N SER A 7 17.46 39.02 14.90
CA SER A 7 16.36 38.71 14.00
C SER A 7 16.18 37.20 14.12
N PHE A 8 14.96 36.72 13.92
CA PHE A 8 14.62 35.50 13.21
C PHE A 8 15.70 34.40 13.12
N TRP A 9 15.39 33.22 13.62
CA TRP A 9 15.20 32.08 12.71
C TRP A 9 14.36 31.02 13.42
N PHE A 10 13.07 31.08 13.10
CA PHE A 10 12.08 30.07 13.39
C PHE A 10 12.47 28.83 12.58
N ALA A 11 13.13 27.84 13.21
CA ALA A 11 13.37 26.55 12.58
C ALA A 11 12.04 25.80 12.54
N MET A 12 11.23 26.15 11.55
CA MET A 12 10.03 25.42 11.15
C MET A 12 10.49 24.10 10.54
N THR A 13 10.77 23.11 11.38
CA THR A 13 10.90 21.74 10.91
C THR A 13 9.49 21.29 10.55
N GLN A 14 9.08 21.57 9.31
CA GLN A 14 8.00 20.84 8.67
C GLN A 14 8.40 19.36 8.64
N VAL A 15 8.03 18.63 9.69
CA VAL A 15 7.85 17.20 9.57
C VAL A 15 6.63 17.04 8.68
N SER A 16 6.91 16.92 7.39
CA SER A 16 5.99 16.50 6.36
C SER A 16 5.28 15.23 6.86
N LEU A 17 4.04 15.40 7.31
CA LEU A 17 3.12 14.28 7.43
C LEU A 17 2.92 13.79 6.00
N ARG A 18 3.74 12.82 5.61
CA ARG A 18 3.47 11.95 4.47
C ARG A 18 2.18 11.22 4.84
N GLU A 19 1.08 11.83 4.40
CA GLU A 19 -0.26 11.29 4.43
C GLU A 19 -0.14 9.82 4.06
N GLN A 20 -0.44 8.95 5.03
CA GLN A 20 -0.54 7.53 4.74
C GLN A 20 -1.63 7.44 3.69
N VAL A 21 -1.24 7.16 2.44
CA VAL A 21 -2.15 6.67 1.42
C VAL A 21 -2.66 5.35 1.96
N ARG A 22 -3.73 5.43 2.77
CA ARG A 22 -4.55 4.28 3.10
C ARG A 22 -5.09 3.83 1.77
N VAL A 23 -4.44 2.82 1.19
CA VAL A 23 -5.07 1.99 0.16
C VAL A 23 -6.43 1.61 0.72
N PRO A 24 -7.55 2.07 0.12
CA PRO A 24 -8.84 1.71 0.64
C PRO A 24 -8.92 0.19 0.61
N LYS A 25 -9.02 -0.43 1.78
CA LYS A 25 -9.42 -1.84 1.86
C LYS A 25 -10.78 -1.88 1.20
N ALA A 26 -10.84 -2.51 0.04
CA ALA A 26 -12.08 -2.79 -0.66
C ALA A 26 -12.96 -3.64 0.27
N ASP A 27 -13.84 -2.98 0.99
CA ASP A 27 -15.07 -3.60 1.44
C ASP A 27 -15.91 -3.75 0.16
N ASP A 28 -16.01 -4.97 -0.34
CA ASP A 28 -16.63 -5.30 -1.63
C ASP A 28 -18.15 -5.00 -1.62
N GLU A 29 -18.50 -3.73 -1.76
CA GLU A 29 -19.85 -3.29 -2.07
C GLU A 29 -20.12 -3.57 -3.55
N ILE A 30 -20.87 -4.63 -3.84
CA ILE A 30 -21.26 -4.97 -5.20
C ILE A 30 -22.63 -4.35 -5.46
N VAL A 31 -22.68 -3.34 -6.32
CA VAL A 31 -23.94 -2.79 -6.82
C VAL A 31 -24.50 -3.71 -7.91
N LEU A 32 -25.66 -4.31 -7.64
CA LEU A 32 -26.37 -5.21 -8.55
C LEU A 32 -27.63 -4.50 -9.11
N LEU A 33 -27.76 -4.49 -10.43
CA LEU A 33 -28.90 -3.86 -11.12
C LEU A 33 -30.22 -4.49 -10.64
N GLY A 34 -31.10 -3.66 -10.07
CA GLY A 34 -32.43 -4.07 -9.58
C GLY A 34 -32.47 -4.67 -8.17
N VAL A 35 -31.33 -4.92 -7.52
CA VAL A 35 -31.24 -5.50 -6.16
C VAL A 35 -30.67 -4.51 -5.13
N GLY A 36 -29.97 -3.46 -5.59
CA GLY A 36 -29.34 -2.47 -4.71
C GLY A 36 -27.96 -2.90 -4.22
N GLU A 37 -27.50 -2.33 -3.11
CA GLU A 37 -26.21 -2.65 -2.48
C GLU A 37 -26.23 -4.07 -1.90
N ALA A 38 -25.47 -4.98 -2.52
CA ALA A 38 -25.30 -6.34 -2.02
C ALA A 38 -24.01 -6.43 -1.20
N LYS A 39 -24.14 -6.56 0.12
CA LYS A 39 -23.01 -6.89 1.00
C LYS A 39 -22.68 -8.37 0.85
N VAL A 40 -21.53 -8.67 0.27
CA VAL A 40 -21.06 -10.06 0.19
C VAL A 40 -20.56 -10.48 1.57
N ALA A 41 -21.27 -11.42 2.20
CA ALA A 41 -20.76 -12.08 3.40
C ALA A 41 -19.50 -12.88 3.02
N LYS A 42 -18.33 -12.45 3.49
CA LYS A 42 -17.10 -13.25 3.40
C LYS A 42 -17.39 -14.62 4.02
N LYS A 43 -17.30 -15.67 3.23
CA LYS A 43 -17.23 -17.03 3.76
C LYS A 43 -15.87 -17.12 4.44
N ASN A 44 -15.88 -17.16 5.78
CA ASN A 44 -14.70 -17.44 6.58
C ASN A 44 -14.21 -18.84 6.19
N SER A 45 -13.29 -18.93 5.23
CA SER A 45 -12.60 -20.17 4.92
C SER A 45 -11.69 -20.49 6.09
N LEU A 46 -12.24 -21.31 6.99
CA LEU A 46 -11.62 -22.33 7.85
C LEU A 46 -10.21 -22.02 8.40
N GLU A 47 -10.15 -22.10 9.74
CA GLU A 47 -8.96 -22.06 10.62
C GLU A 47 -8.40 -20.68 10.92
N GLN A 48 -9.04 -20.04 11.91
CA GLN A 48 -8.49 -18.87 12.59
C GLN A 48 -7.26 -19.33 13.40
N ALA A 49 -6.07 -19.18 12.80
CA ALA A 49 -4.80 -19.37 13.48
C ALA A 49 -4.78 -18.52 14.77
N PRO A 50 -4.09 -18.97 15.84
CA PRO A 50 -4.01 -18.23 17.09
C PRO A 50 -3.52 -16.80 16.84
N ASP A 51 -4.18 -15.83 17.48
CA ASP A 51 -3.87 -14.41 17.36
C ASP A 51 -2.51 -14.10 18.01
N LEU A 52 -1.46 -14.18 17.20
CA LEU A 52 -0.08 -13.85 17.58
C LEU A 52 0.24 -12.35 17.43
N SER A 53 -0.77 -11.48 17.32
CA SER A 53 -0.60 -10.04 17.06
C SER A 53 0.30 -9.30 18.07
N ASN A 54 0.48 -9.84 19.27
CA ASN A 54 1.33 -9.27 20.32
C ASN A 54 2.74 -9.88 20.41
N GLN A 55 3.12 -10.80 19.51
CA GLN A 55 4.46 -11.38 19.52
C GLN A 55 5.42 -10.51 18.69
N ILE A 56 6.40 -9.88 19.35
CA ILE A 56 7.49 -9.17 18.67
C ILE A 56 8.38 -10.22 17.99
N VAL A 57 8.21 -10.40 16.68
CA VAL A 57 9.11 -11.22 15.86
C VAL A 57 10.33 -10.38 15.53
N ILE A 58 11.43 -10.61 16.26
CA ILE A 58 12.71 -9.98 15.95
C ILE A 58 13.40 -10.83 14.89
N ASP A 59 13.31 -10.42 13.63
CA ASP A 59 14.12 -11.02 12.56
C ASP A 59 15.57 -10.51 12.67
N ARG A 60 16.51 -11.44 12.85
CA ARG A 60 17.94 -11.11 13.04
C ARG A 60 18.75 -11.69 11.89
N TYR A 61 19.47 -10.81 11.20
CA TYR A 61 20.47 -11.20 10.22
C TYR A 61 21.80 -11.50 10.92
N HIS A 62 22.21 -12.77 10.88
CA HIS A 62 23.45 -13.23 11.52
C HIS A 62 24.70 -13.13 10.64
N ASP A 63 24.53 -12.84 9.34
CA ASP A 63 25.61 -12.88 8.33
C ASP A 63 26.25 -11.51 8.05
N VAL A 64 26.05 -10.52 8.93
CA VAL A 64 26.54 -9.14 8.73
C VAL A 64 27.99 -9.03 9.14
N TRP A 65 28.87 -8.74 8.17
CA TRP A 65 30.26 -8.36 8.43
C TRP A 65 30.37 -6.86 8.70
N GLY A 66 31.46 -6.44 9.38
CA GLY A 66 31.66 -5.04 9.76
C GLY A 66 31.59 -4.08 8.56
N SER A 67 31.07 -2.87 8.78
CA SER A 67 30.81 -1.88 7.71
C SER A 67 32.06 -1.42 6.95
N CYS A 68 33.26 -1.60 7.52
CA CYS A 68 34.55 -1.30 6.89
C CYS A 68 35.34 -2.56 6.50
N ALA A 69 34.72 -3.75 6.55
CA ALA A 69 35.35 -4.98 6.11
C ALA A 69 35.46 -5.02 4.57
N GLY A 70 36.50 -5.65 4.04
CA GLY A 70 36.65 -5.90 2.61
C GLY A 70 35.60 -6.87 2.06
N ALA A 71 35.49 -6.96 0.73
CA ALA A 71 34.62 -7.93 0.08
C ALA A 71 35.18 -9.36 0.24
N GLY A 72 34.42 -10.24 0.91
CA GLY A 72 34.70 -11.68 0.92
C GLY A 72 34.41 -12.34 -0.44
N SER A 73 34.85 -13.59 -0.62
CA SER A 73 34.58 -14.38 -1.84
C SER A 73 33.10 -14.47 -2.19
N ASP A 74 32.25 -14.53 -1.17
CA ASP A 74 30.82 -14.76 -1.31
C ASP A 74 30.02 -13.47 -1.56
N PHE A 75 30.70 -12.32 -1.65
CA PHE A 75 30.06 -11.02 -1.83
C PHE A 75 29.24 -10.95 -3.13
N LEU A 76 29.82 -11.37 -4.26
CA LEU A 76 29.14 -11.29 -5.56
C LEU A 76 27.90 -12.20 -5.63
N PRO A 77 27.94 -13.48 -5.20
CA PRO A 77 26.75 -14.32 -5.10
C PRO A 77 25.65 -13.73 -4.20
N LYS A 78 26.03 -13.20 -3.02
CA LYS A 78 25.07 -12.57 -2.09
C LYS A 78 24.41 -11.34 -2.72
N LEU A 79 25.19 -10.50 -3.39
CA LEU A 79 24.69 -9.32 -4.10
C LEU A 79 23.72 -9.69 -5.22
N ARG A 80 24.06 -10.68 -6.05
CA ARG A 80 23.16 -11.16 -7.12
C ARG A 80 21.83 -11.61 -6.56
N LYS A 81 21.84 -12.46 -5.52
CA LYS A 81 20.62 -12.94 -4.85
C LYS A 81 19.80 -11.79 -4.27
N ALA A 82 20.43 -10.81 -3.64
CA ALA A 82 19.74 -9.65 -3.08
C ALA A 82 19.09 -8.79 -4.19
N ARG A 83 19.84 -8.52 -5.27
CA ARG A 83 19.35 -7.79 -6.44
C ARG A 83 18.16 -8.50 -7.06
N ASP A 84 18.24 -9.81 -7.31
CA ASP A 84 17.18 -10.55 -8.00
C ASP A 84 15.89 -10.57 -7.17
N ARG A 85 16.00 -10.68 -5.84
CA ARG A 85 14.85 -10.55 -4.93
C ARG A 85 14.23 -9.17 -4.97
N GLU A 86 15.05 -8.12 -4.97
CA GLU A 86 14.54 -6.75 -5.00
C GLU A 86 13.88 -6.43 -6.35
N MET A 87 14.44 -6.89 -7.46
CA MET A 87 13.82 -6.75 -8.76
C MET A 87 12.46 -7.45 -8.81
N ALA A 88 12.37 -8.69 -8.31
CA ALA A 88 11.10 -9.40 -8.22
C ALA A 88 10.08 -8.67 -7.33
N ARG A 89 10.52 -8.05 -6.24
CA ARG A 89 9.67 -7.25 -5.35
C ARG A 89 9.12 -6.01 -6.07
N LEU A 90 9.97 -5.31 -6.83
CA LEU A 90 9.57 -4.14 -7.61
C LEU A 90 8.58 -4.53 -8.71
N GLU A 91 8.86 -5.59 -9.47
CA GLU A 91 7.95 -6.09 -10.50
C GLU A 91 6.58 -6.48 -9.93
N GLN A 92 6.52 -7.10 -8.75
CA GLN A 92 5.25 -7.43 -8.11
C GLN A 92 4.50 -6.17 -7.68
N MET A 93 5.20 -5.19 -7.11
CA MET A 93 4.62 -3.93 -6.68
C MET A 93 4.01 -3.15 -7.86
N ASP A 94 4.69 -3.14 -9.00
CA ASP A 94 4.20 -2.50 -10.22
C ASP A 94 2.94 -3.23 -10.76
N LYS A 95 2.95 -4.57 -10.77
CA LYS A 95 1.77 -5.37 -11.16
C LYS A 95 0.58 -5.11 -10.25
N ASP A 96 0.79 -5.13 -8.93
CA ASP A 96 -0.28 -4.90 -7.95
C ASP A 96 -0.89 -3.50 -8.12
N TRP A 97 -0.05 -2.50 -8.46
CA TRP A 97 -0.48 -1.14 -8.74
C TRP A 97 -1.32 -1.04 -10.02
N ASP A 98 -0.84 -1.64 -11.11
CA ASP A 98 -1.56 -1.66 -12.39
C ASP A 98 -2.90 -2.39 -12.25
N GLU A 99 -2.93 -3.56 -11.60
CA GLU A 99 -4.16 -4.31 -11.33
C GLU A 99 -5.14 -3.53 -10.44
N ALA A 100 -4.65 -2.74 -9.49
CA ALA A 100 -5.51 -1.86 -8.70
C ALA A 100 -6.13 -0.74 -9.56
N HIS A 101 -5.34 -0.10 -10.44
CA HIS A 101 -5.82 0.96 -11.32
C HIS A 101 -6.82 0.44 -12.35
N GLU A 102 -6.56 -0.71 -12.96
CA GLU A 102 -7.46 -1.33 -13.91
C GLU A 102 -8.80 -1.70 -13.26
N ARG A 103 -8.76 -2.22 -12.03
CA ARG A 103 -9.97 -2.52 -11.26
C ARG A 103 -10.74 -1.25 -10.92
N GLU A 104 -10.09 -0.20 -10.46
CA GLU A 104 -10.73 1.09 -10.16
C GLU A 104 -11.42 1.67 -11.40
N ALA A 105 -10.69 1.77 -12.51
CA ALA A 105 -11.24 2.26 -13.78
C ALA A 105 -12.41 1.40 -14.29
N PHE A 106 -12.36 0.08 -14.09
CA PHE A 106 -13.47 -0.80 -14.42
C PHE A 106 -14.71 -0.52 -13.56
N GLN A 107 -14.55 -0.36 -12.24
CA GLN A 107 -15.67 -0.09 -11.34
C GLN A 107 -16.29 1.28 -11.61
N GLU A 108 -15.48 2.30 -11.90
CA GLU A 108 -15.99 3.63 -12.29
C GLU A 108 -16.84 3.57 -13.56
N ARG A 109 -16.34 2.89 -14.61
CA ARG A 109 -17.07 2.71 -15.86
C ARG A 109 -18.36 1.93 -15.65
N ARG A 110 -18.33 0.90 -14.81
CA ARG A 110 -19.50 0.09 -14.46
C ARG A 110 -20.53 0.91 -13.70
N ALA A 111 -20.12 1.68 -12.70
CA ALA A 111 -21.00 2.55 -11.92
C ALA A 111 -21.66 3.61 -12.81
N ALA A 112 -20.91 4.24 -13.72
CA ALA A 112 -21.44 5.20 -14.67
C ALA A 112 -22.48 4.57 -15.62
N ALA A 113 -22.21 3.36 -16.12
CA ALA A 113 -23.16 2.62 -16.96
C ALA A 113 -24.45 2.26 -16.21
N LEU A 114 -24.34 1.80 -14.96
CA LEU A 114 -25.49 1.50 -14.10
C LEU A 114 -26.34 2.75 -13.87
N ALA A 115 -25.73 3.86 -13.45
CA ALA A 115 -26.44 5.13 -13.24
C ALA A 115 -27.17 5.62 -14.51
N ALA A 116 -26.54 5.46 -15.69
CA ALA A 116 -27.17 5.79 -16.96
C ALA A 116 -28.37 4.88 -17.28
N THR A 117 -28.31 3.59 -16.95
CA THR A 117 -29.44 2.67 -17.14
C THR A 117 -30.59 2.98 -16.18
N GLU A 118 -30.30 3.25 -14.91
CA GLU A 118 -31.28 3.63 -13.90
C GLU A 118 -32.01 4.92 -14.29
N ALA A 119 -31.28 5.93 -14.77
CA ALA A 119 -31.86 7.18 -15.26
C ALA A 119 -32.76 6.98 -16.50
N ARG A 120 -32.52 5.94 -17.31
CA ARG A 120 -33.38 5.59 -18.45
C ARG A 120 -34.62 4.82 -18.00
N THR A 121 -34.48 3.91 -17.04
CA THR A 121 -35.62 3.13 -16.51
C THR A 121 -36.56 3.97 -15.67
N ALA A 122 -36.06 4.95 -14.91
CA ALA A 122 -36.90 5.85 -14.10
C ALA A 122 -37.75 6.84 -14.94
N LYS A 123 -37.40 7.04 -16.22
CA LYS A 123 -38.16 7.88 -17.16
C LYS A 123 -39.29 7.13 -17.89
N LYS A 124 -39.32 5.80 -17.79
CA LYS A 124 -40.39 4.95 -18.33
C LYS A 124 -41.41 4.66 -17.23
#